data_AF-A0A5N7RJ43-F1
#
_entry.id   AF-A0A5N7RJ43-F1
#
_cell.length_a   1.000
_cell.length_b   1.000
_cell.length_c   1.000
_cell.angle_alpha   90.00
_cell.angle_beta   90.00
_cell.angle_gamma   90.00
#
_symmetry.space_group_name_H-M   'P 1'
#
loop_
_entity.id
_entity.type
_entity.pdbx_description
1 polymer ?
#
loop_
_entity_poly.entity_id
_entity_poly.type
_entity_poly.pdbx_seq_one_letter_code
_entity_poly.pdbx_strand_id
1 'polypeptide(L)' 'MVAIGGITPANAKQAATAGADALAVITALFGADDIEAAARAFGQAWAEDSAGAPTKA' A
#
# COMPACT_ATOMS: atom_id res chain seq x y z
N MET A 1 -3.58 -10.11 -7.84
CA MET A 1 -3.40 -8.97 -8.77
C MET A 1 -2.63 -7.88 -8.06
N VAL A 2 -1.83 -7.11 -8.79
CA VAL A 2 -1.00 -6.03 -8.22
C VAL A 2 -1.53 -4.69 -8.70
N ALA A 3 -1.84 -3.77 -7.79
CA ALA A 3 -2.23 -2.41 -8.15
C ALA A 3 -0.98 -1.57 -8.46
N ILE A 4 -0.97 -0.91 -9.61
CA ILE A 4 0.15 -0.11 -10.10
C ILE A 4 -0.34 1.17 -10.77
N GLY A 5 0.41 2.26 -10.60
CA GLY A 5 0.12 3.57 -11.20
C GLY A 5 -0.50 4.54 -10.21
N GLY A 6 0.27 5.55 -9.79
CA GLY A 6 -0.22 6.61 -8.90
C GLY A 6 -0.64 6.15 -7.49
N ILE A 7 -0.13 5.00 -7.03
CA ILE A 7 -0.44 4.48 -5.69
C ILE A 7 0.27 5.32 -4.63
N THR A 8 -0.48 5.75 -3.62
CA THR A 8 -0.06 6.58 -2.48
C THR A 8 -0.66 6.01 -1.19
N PRO A 9 -0.17 6.36 0.01
CA PRO A 9 -0.76 5.86 1.25
C PRO A 9 -2.26 6.16 1.37
N ALA A 10 -2.73 7.29 0.80
CA ALA A 10 -4.13 7.69 0.83
C ALA A 10 -5.07 6.79 -0.01
N ASN A 11 -4.57 6.13 -1.06
CA ASN A 11 -5.37 5.25 -1.92
C ASN A 11 -4.99 3.76 -1.81
N ALA A 12 -3.95 3.45 -1.02
CA ALA A 12 -3.49 2.09 -0.76
C ALA A 12 -4.62 1.18 -0.28
N LYS A 13 -5.47 1.67 0.64
CA LYS A 13 -6.65 0.94 1.13
C LYS A 13 -7.66 0.67 0.03
N GLN A 14 -7.96 1.67 -0.82
CA GLN A 14 -8.90 1.50 -1.92
C GLN A 14 -8.42 0.42 -2.90
N ALA A 15 -7.13 0.39 -3.20
CA ALA A 15 -6.53 -0.65 -4.04
C ALA A 15 -6.66 -2.05 -3.41
N ALA A 16 -6.43 -2.19 -2.10
CA ALA A 16 -6.67 -3.45 -1.38
C ALA A 16 -8.15 -3.89 -1.49
N THR A 17 -9.09 -2.99 -1.20
CA THR A 17 -10.54 -3.28 -1.26
C THR A 17 -11.04 -3.60 -2.68
N ALA A 18 -10.34 -3.13 -3.71
CA ALA A 18 -10.62 -3.46 -5.10
C ALA A 18 -10.13 -4.87 -5.49
N GLY A 19 -9.52 -5.62 -4.57
CA GLY A 19 -9.03 -6.98 -4.78
C GLY A 19 -7.55 -7.07 -5.19
N ALA A 20 -6.76 -6.01 -4.96
CA ALA A 20 -5.32 -6.11 -5.10
C ALA A 20 -4.72 -6.93 -3.95
N ASP A 21 -3.85 -7.88 -4.28
CA ASP A 21 -3.08 -8.68 -3.32
C ASP A 21 -1.78 -7.96 -2.91
N ALA A 22 -1.32 -7.00 -3.71
CA ALA A 22 -0.13 -6.21 -3.44
C ALA A 22 -0.17 -4.84 -4.15
N LEU A 23 0.67 -3.91 -3.68
CA LEU A 23 0.86 -2.58 -4.25
C LEU A 23 2.25 -2.46 -4.88
N ALA A 24 2.31 -1.99 -6.13
CA ALA A 24 3.54 -1.59 -6.78
C ALA A 24 3.69 -0.06 -6.70
N VAL A 25 4.63 0.41 -5.88
CA VAL A 25 4.92 1.83 -5.64
C VAL A 25 6.38 2.13 -6.00
N ILE A 26 6.62 3.25 -6.69
CA ILE A 26 7.96 3.75 -7.02
C ILE A 26 8.09 5.19 -6.54
N THR A 27 7.51 6.15 -7.27
CA THR A 27 7.68 7.59 -6.99
C THR A 27 7.17 7.99 -5.61
N ALA A 28 6.04 7.45 -5.16
CA ALA A 28 5.49 7.76 -3.84
C ALA A 28 6.30 7.21 -2.67
N LEU A 29 7.24 6.28 -2.92
CA LEU A 29 8.13 5.72 -1.91
C LEU A 29 9.55 6.29 -2.06
N PHE A 30 10.17 6.14 -3.23
CA PHE A 30 11.55 6.56 -3.49
C PHE A 30 11.70 8.05 -3.82
N GLY A 31 10.60 8.75 -4.11
CA GLY A 31 10.59 10.20 -4.30
C GLY A 31 10.29 10.98 -3.03
N ALA A 32 10.08 10.30 -1.89
CA ALA A 32 9.89 10.95 -0.60
C ALA A 32 11.25 11.33 0.01
N ASP A 33 11.29 12.44 0.76
CA ASP A 33 12.47 12.84 1.54
C ASP A 33 12.85 11.78 2.59
N ASP A 34 11.83 11.12 3.17
CA ASP A 34 11.99 10.02 4.11
C ASP A 34 11.30 8.75 3.57
N ILE A 35 12.12 7.88 3.00
CA ILE A 35 11.69 6.61 2.41
C ILE A 35 11.14 5.66 3.49
N GLU A 36 11.72 5.66 4.68
CA GLU A 36 11.28 4.77 5.76
C GLU A 36 9.89 5.21 6.27
N ALA A 37 9.71 6.51 6.49
CA ALA A 37 8.41 7.06 6.89
C ALA A 37 7.34 6.78 5.82
N ALA A 38 7.68 6.93 4.53
CA ALA A 38 6.78 6.60 3.43
C ALA A 38 6.42 5.10 3.41
N ALA A 39 7.41 4.21 3.55
CA ALA A 39 7.17 2.75 3.63
C ALA A 39 6.26 2.40 4.81
N ARG A 40 6.49 3.01 5.97
CA ARG A 40 5.69 2.79 7.18
C ARG A 40 4.26 3.27 6.98
N ALA A 41 4.05 4.41 6.33
CA ALA A 41 2.72 4.92 5.99
C ALA A 41 1.97 3.96 5.05
N PHE A 42 2.64 3.38 4.05
CA PHE A 42 2.05 2.33 3.21
C PHE A 42 1.66 1.10 4.02
N GLY A 43 2.54 0.64 4.91
CA GLY A 43 2.26 -0.50 5.80
C GLY A 43 1.06 -0.25 6.72
N GLN A 44 0.95 0.96 7.30
CA GLN A 44 -0.19 1.33 8.13
C GLN A 44 -1.49 1.39 7.32
N ALA A 45 -1.49 2.10 6.19
CA ALA A 45 -2.67 2.21 5.33
C ALA A 45 -3.16 0.85 4.80
N TRP A 46 -2.26 -0.12 4.64
CA TRP A 46 -2.60 -1.50 4.28
C TRP A 46 -3.12 -2.32 5.47
N ALA A 47 -2.57 -2.13 6.66
CA ALA A 47 -2.94 -2.86 7.87
C ALA A 47 -4.31 -2.45 8.44
N GLU A 48 -4.77 -1.21 8.20
CA GLU A 48 -6.06 -0.67 8.68
C GLU A 48 -7.31 -1.35 8.08
N ASP A 49 -7.15 -2.42 7.28
CA ASP A 49 -8.22 -3.31 6.80
C ASP A 49 -7.97 -4.80 7.12
N SER A 50 -6.78 -5.14 7.65
CA SER A 50 -6.37 -6.54 7.88
C SER A 50 -6.99 -7.17 9.14
N ALA A 51 -7.99 -6.53 9.76
CA ALA A 51 -8.82 -7.16 10.81
C ALA A 51 -9.72 -8.29 10.27
N GLY A 52 -9.62 -8.66 8.98
CA GLY A 52 -10.44 -9.73 8.38
C GLY A 52 -9.80 -10.61 7.29
N ALA A 53 -8.57 -10.38 6.84
CA ALA A 53 -7.99 -11.22 5.77
C ALA A 53 -6.56 -11.69 6.11
N PRO A 54 -6.30 -13.00 6.13
CA PRO A 54 -4.93 -13.51 6.22
C PRO A 54 -4.18 -13.11 4.95
N THR A 55 -3.03 -12.45 5.12
CA THR A 55 -1.98 -12.41 4.09
C THR A 55 -1.81 -13.83 3.57
N LYS A 56 -2.17 -14.02 2.30
CA LYS A 56 -2.14 -15.31 1.61
C LYS A 56 -0.72 -15.87 1.66
N ALA A 57 -0.65 -17.16 2.03
CA ALA A 57 0.53 -17.97 2.38
C ALA A 57 1.75 -17.83 1.47
#